data_AF-A0A8W8L634-F1
#
_entry.id   AF-A0A8W8L634-F1
#
_cell.length_a   1.000
_cell.length_b   1.000
_cell.length_c   1.000
_cell.angle_alpha   90.00
_cell.angle_beta   90.00
_cell.angle_gamma   90.00
#
_symmetry.space_group_name_H-M   'P 1'
#
loop_
_entity.id
_entity.type
_entity.pdbx_description
1 polymer ?
#
loop_
_entity_poly.entity_id
_entity_poly.type
_entity_poly.pdbx_seq_one_letter_code
_entity_poly.pdbx_strand_id
1 'polypeptide(L)'
;MAAKANTYDSHNRSVISKAKEGDLLEIYRGCNSHWAVYIGKDEVVHLVGSKKDGVASQPDSVFTICGDTFNKATVKKESVWNVIQDSKVEINNTKDRVCRPHEPQKIVEVAKKKVGKIEYDALWQNCEHFAAFCRYDEAWSKKANTFLGMLLIFILITIAAMFYNTKNKIVFYTEKMMAFFNNSLGKKKENKES
;
A
#
# COMPACT_ATOMS: atom_id res chain seq x y z
N MET A 1 -11.56 28.83 -27.17
CA MET A 1 -10.60 27.89 -26.53
C MET A 1 -10.94 26.49 -27.00
N ALA A 2 -10.04 25.80 -27.71
CA ALA A 2 -10.27 24.42 -28.09
C ALA A 2 -10.17 23.55 -26.82
N ALA A 3 -11.21 22.75 -26.54
CA ALA A 3 -11.13 21.73 -25.50
C ALA A 3 -9.94 20.81 -25.84
N LYS A 4 -8.98 20.67 -24.92
CA LYS A 4 -7.91 19.68 -25.09
C LYS A 4 -8.59 18.32 -25.25
N ALA A 5 -8.37 17.67 -26.38
CA ALA A 5 -8.84 16.31 -26.58
C ALA A 5 -8.24 15.43 -25.47
N ASN A 6 -9.10 14.74 -24.73
CA ASN A 6 -8.66 13.79 -23.72
C ASN A 6 -7.93 12.65 -24.44
N THR A 7 -6.62 12.56 -24.19
CA THR A 7 -5.70 11.62 -24.85
C THR A 7 -6.15 10.16 -24.74
N TYR A 8 -6.94 9.82 -23.72
CA TYR A 8 -7.38 8.46 -23.45
C TYR A 8 -8.87 8.22 -23.71
N ASP A 9 -9.63 9.17 -24.28
CA ASP A 9 -11.10 9.04 -24.38
C ASP A 9 -11.54 7.76 -25.11
N SER A 10 -10.97 7.46 -26.29
CA SER A 10 -11.30 6.25 -27.05
C SER A 10 -10.92 4.96 -26.33
N HIS A 11 -9.74 4.93 -25.69
CA HIS A 11 -9.28 3.82 -24.87
C HIS A 11 -10.21 3.60 -23.67
N ASN A 12 -10.47 4.64 -22.90
CA ASN A 12 -11.32 4.62 -21.72
C ASN A 12 -12.73 4.15 -22.06
N ARG A 13 -13.31 4.63 -23.17
CA ARG A 13 -14.61 4.14 -23.68
C ARG A 13 -14.58 2.65 -23.99
N SER A 14 -13.53 2.16 -24.65
CA SER A 14 -13.37 0.73 -24.91
C SER A 14 -13.29 -0.09 -23.62
N VAL A 15 -12.52 0.38 -22.64
CA VAL A 15 -12.39 -0.29 -21.34
C VAL A 15 -13.73 -0.32 -20.60
N ILE A 16 -14.39 0.82 -20.43
CA ILE A 16 -15.67 0.91 -19.71
C ILE A 16 -16.78 0.11 -20.41
N SER A 17 -16.80 0.08 -21.74
CA SER A 17 -17.77 -0.75 -22.49
C SER A 17 -17.66 -2.26 -22.22
N LYS A 18 -16.48 -2.71 -21.77
CA LYS A 18 -16.20 -4.12 -21.44
C LYS A 18 -16.37 -4.43 -19.95
N ALA A 19 -16.47 -3.39 -19.11
CA ALA A 19 -16.54 -3.53 -17.67
C ALA A 19 -17.86 -4.20 -17.25
N LYS A 20 -17.75 -5.12 -16.29
CA LYS A 20 -18.88 -5.83 -15.68
C LYS A 20 -19.02 -5.43 -14.23
N GLU A 21 -20.24 -5.52 -13.72
CA GLU A 21 -20.51 -5.28 -12.30
C GLU A 21 -19.53 -6.06 -11.41
N GLY A 22 -18.96 -5.36 -10.42
CA GLY A 22 -17.96 -5.91 -9.51
C GLY A 22 -16.50 -5.83 -10.00
N ASP A 23 -16.25 -5.45 -11.26
CA ASP A 23 -14.88 -5.21 -11.75
C ASP A 23 -14.21 -4.07 -11.00
N LEU A 24 -12.91 -4.22 -10.75
CA LEU A 24 -12.09 -3.16 -10.19
C LEU A 24 -11.51 -2.31 -11.33
N LEU A 25 -11.66 -1.00 -11.19
CA LEU A 25 -11.08 -0.04 -12.11
C LEU A 25 -9.85 0.60 -11.46
N GLU A 26 -8.72 0.51 -12.16
CA GLU A 26 -7.48 1.20 -11.83
C GLU A 26 -7.35 2.44 -12.71
N ILE A 27 -7.29 3.61 -12.08
CA ILE A 27 -7.24 4.92 -12.74
C ILE A 27 -5.89 5.56 -12.45
N TYR A 28 -5.06 5.75 -13.47
CA TYR A 28 -3.68 6.20 -13.29
C TYR A 28 -3.60 7.70 -12.95
N ARG A 29 -3.16 8.04 -11.74
CA ARG A 29 -2.96 9.41 -11.24
C ARG A 29 -1.46 9.66 -11.01
N GLY A 30 -0.68 9.69 -12.10
CA GLY A 30 0.76 9.96 -12.04
C GLY A 30 1.52 8.86 -11.31
N CYS A 31 2.03 9.14 -10.11
CA CYS A 31 2.82 8.20 -9.30
C CYS A 31 1.99 7.18 -8.53
N ASN A 32 0.67 7.36 -8.45
CA ASN A 32 -0.23 6.44 -7.75
C ASN A 32 -1.49 6.17 -8.56
N SER A 33 -2.09 5.00 -8.35
CA SER A 33 -3.38 4.66 -8.96
C SER A 33 -4.52 4.92 -8.00
N HIS A 34 -5.61 5.49 -8.54
CA HIS A 34 -6.89 5.57 -7.86
C HIS A 34 -7.73 4.34 -8.19
N TRP A 35 -8.45 3.81 -7.20
CA TRP A 35 -9.22 2.57 -7.36
C TRP A 35 -10.71 2.79 -7.12
N ALA A 36 -11.51 2.11 -7.94
CA ALA A 36 -12.96 2.14 -7.86
C ALA A 36 -13.57 0.76 -8.16
N VAL A 37 -14.78 0.52 -7.65
CA VAL A 37 -15.58 -0.67 -7.95
C VAL A 37 -16.64 -0.26 -8.97
N TYR A 38 -16.67 -0.93 -10.13
CA TYR A 38 -17.70 -0.69 -11.13
C TYR A 38 -19.02 -1.35 -10.70
N ILE A 39 -20.10 -0.56 -10.67
CA ILE A 39 -21.42 -1.01 -10.20
C ILE A 39 -22.48 -1.04 -11.32
N GLY A 40 -22.02 -0.96 -12.57
CA GLY A 40 -22.87 -0.95 -13.76
C GLY A 40 -23.33 0.45 -14.17
N LYS A 41 -23.81 0.56 -15.41
CA LYS A 41 -24.41 1.79 -15.98
C LYS A 41 -23.52 3.03 -15.86
N ASP A 42 -22.24 2.89 -16.17
CA ASP A 42 -21.25 3.98 -16.09
C ASP A 42 -21.14 4.61 -14.68
N GLU A 43 -21.51 3.85 -13.63
CA GLU A 43 -21.36 4.27 -12.24
C GLU A 43 -20.29 3.45 -11.51
N VAL A 44 -19.61 4.12 -10.59
CA VAL A 44 -18.61 3.49 -9.71
C VAL A 44 -18.83 3.88 -8.26
N VAL A 45 -18.32 3.04 -7.36
CA VAL A 45 -18.15 3.37 -5.95
C VAL A 45 -16.65 3.44 -5.64
N HIS A 46 -16.21 4.52 -5.01
CA HIS A 46 -14.81 4.73 -4.67
C HIS A 46 -14.63 5.50 -3.37
N LEU A 47 -13.45 5.37 -2.78
CA LEU A 47 -13.05 6.13 -1.60
C LEU A 47 -12.49 7.48 -2.02
N VAL A 48 -12.95 8.57 -1.41
CA VAL A 48 -12.49 9.94 -1.69
C VAL A 48 -11.94 10.56 -0.42
N GLY A 49 -10.77 11.19 -0.52
CA GLY A 49 -10.17 11.96 0.56
C GLY A 49 -10.70 13.39 0.59
N SER A 50 -10.92 13.92 1.79
CA SER A 50 -11.19 15.34 2.03
C SER A 50 -10.19 15.88 3.05
N LYS A 51 -9.63 17.06 2.79
CA LYS A 51 -8.82 17.82 3.76
C LYS A 51 -9.79 18.75 4.52
N LYS A 52 -9.79 18.75 5.86
CA LYS A 52 -10.45 19.84 6.62
C LYS A 52 -9.67 21.14 6.41
N ASP A 53 -10.38 22.19 6.02
CA ASP A 53 -9.89 23.55 6.10
C ASP A 53 -9.96 24.00 7.57
N GLY A 54 -8.80 24.19 8.20
CA GLY A 54 -8.72 24.92 9.46
C GLY A 54 -8.22 24.11 10.67
N VAL A 55 -7.15 24.67 11.24
CA VAL A 55 -6.66 24.58 12.62
C VAL A 55 -6.07 23.24 13.05
N ALA A 56 -4.82 23.36 13.51
CA ALA A 56 -4.05 22.36 14.24
C ALA A 56 -4.91 21.60 15.25
N SER A 57 -5.24 20.36 14.91
CA SER A 57 -5.57 19.31 15.86
C SER A 57 -4.91 18.07 15.30
N GLN A 58 -4.08 17.44 16.13
CA GLN A 58 -3.35 16.23 15.76
C GLN A 58 -4.34 15.23 15.13
N PRO A 59 -4.06 14.64 13.96
CA PRO A 59 -5.00 13.75 13.33
C PRO A 59 -4.98 12.39 14.03
N ASP A 60 -6.09 12.02 14.68
CA ASP A 60 -6.31 10.67 15.21
C ASP A 60 -6.33 9.59 14.09
N SER A 61 -6.46 10.00 12.82
CA SER A 61 -6.29 9.12 11.66
C SER A 61 -5.81 9.89 10.42
N VAL A 62 -4.85 9.28 9.71
CA VAL A 62 -4.23 9.82 8.50
C VAL A 62 -4.47 8.82 7.36
N PHE A 63 -5.04 9.28 6.25
CA PHE A 63 -5.35 8.45 5.08
C PHE A 63 -4.53 8.88 3.87
N THR A 64 -4.02 7.94 3.08
CA THR A 64 -3.32 8.24 1.83
C THR A 64 -4.19 7.87 0.64
N ILE A 65 -4.52 8.82 -0.23
CA ILE A 65 -5.21 8.53 -1.50
C ILE A 65 -4.41 9.20 -2.60
N CYS A 66 -3.96 8.41 -3.58
CA CYS A 66 -3.07 8.88 -4.65
C CYS A 66 -1.76 9.55 -4.17
N GLY A 67 -1.28 9.23 -2.96
CA GLY A 67 -0.07 9.82 -2.38
C GLY A 67 -0.29 11.14 -1.65
N ASP A 68 -1.53 11.64 -1.65
CA ASP A 68 -1.94 12.76 -0.82
C ASP A 68 -2.46 12.29 0.54
N THR A 69 -2.12 13.07 1.56
CA THR A 69 -2.54 12.83 2.93
C THR A 69 -3.85 13.55 3.24
N PHE A 70 -4.84 12.81 3.73
CA PHE A 70 -6.16 13.30 4.10
C PHE A 70 -6.48 12.97 5.56
N ASN A 71 -7.27 13.82 6.19
CA ASN A 71 -7.76 13.63 7.57
C ASN A 71 -9.20 13.09 7.62
N LYS A 72 -9.85 12.93 6.46
CA LYS A 72 -11.14 12.26 6.33
C LYS A 72 -11.21 11.52 5.00
N ALA A 73 -11.79 10.33 5.02
CA ALA A 73 -12.16 9.60 3.81
C ALA A 73 -13.67 9.39 3.77
N THR A 74 -14.27 9.36 2.59
CA THR A 74 -15.70 9.13 2.40
C THR A 74 -15.91 8.30 1.14
N VAL A 75 -16.75 7.28 1.24
CA VAL A 75 -17.11 6.46 0.08
C VAL A 75 -18.23 7.15 -0.69
N LYS A 76 -17.98 7.40 -1.98
CA LYS A 76 -18.94 8.05 -2.88
C LYS A 76 -19.35 7.12 -4.01
N LYS A 77 -20.58 7.33 -4.50
CA LYS A 77 -21.10 6.76 -5.74
C LYS A 77 -21.13 7.88 -6.78
N GLU A 78 -20.39 7.74 -7.86
CA GLU A 78 -20.24 8.78 -8.88
C GLU A 78 -20.22 8.19 -10.29
N SER A 79 -20.44 9.03 -11.31
CA SER A 79 -20.23 8.63 -12.70
C SER A 79 -18.76 8.30 -12.93
N VAL A 80 -18.49 7.20 -13.61
CA VAL A 80 -17.14 6.76 -13.95
C VAL A 80 -16.37 7.84 -14.72
N TRP A 81 -17.06 8.61 -15.56
CA TRP A 81 -16.47 9.70 -16.34
C TRP A 81 -15.98 10.87 -15.47
N ASN A 82 -16.70 11.19 -14.40
CA ASN A 82 -16.29 12.20 -13.42
C ASN A 82 -15.08 11.76 -12.61
N VAL A 83 -14.93 10.45 -12.39
CA VAL A 83 -13.80 9.87 -11.63
C VAL A 83 -12.58 9.66 -12.53
N ILE A 84 -12.75 9.33 -13.81
CA ILE A 84 -11.65 9.15 -14.76
C ILE A 84 -11.05 10.50 -15.19
N GLN A 85 -11.90 11.45 -15.59
CA GLN A 85 -11.46 12.72 -16.20
C GLN A 85 -10.46 12.46 -17.34
N ASP A 86 -9.30 13.11 -17.31
CA ASP A 86 -8.24 12.96 -18.32
C ASP A 86 -7.25 11.82 -18.02
N SER A 87 -7.57 10.95 -17.05
CA SER A 87 -6.70 9.85 -16.64
C SER A 87 -6.97 8.60 -17.48
N LYS A 88 -5.94 7.76 -17.64
CA LYS A 88 -6.11 6.44 -18.24
C LYS A 88 -6.79 5.50 -17.23
N VAL A 89 -7.73 4.67 -17.67
CA VAL A 89 -8.33 3.60 -16.85
C VAL A 89 -8.03 2.22 -17.43
N GLU A 90 -7.91 1.23 -16.55
CA GLU A 90 -7.85 -0.20 -16.90
C GLU A 90 -8.75 -1.00 -15.96
N ILE A 91 -9.33 -2.10 -16.46
CA ILE A 91 -9.97 -3.11 -15.61
C ILE A 91 -8.85 -3.97 -15.02
N ASN A 92 -8.72 -3.97 -13.69
CA ASN A 92 -7.65 -4.68 -13.01
C ASN A 92 -8.18 -5.62 -11.92
N ASN A 93 -8.55 -6.83 -12.34
CA ASN A 93 -8.89 -7.94 -11.45
C ASN A 93 -7.74 -8.94 -11.30
N THR A 94 -6.48 -8.51 -11.46
CA THR A 94 -5.32 -9.43 -11.48
C THR A 94 -5.21 -10.32 -10.24
N LYS A 95 -5.69 -9.84 -9.08
CA LYS A 95 -5.72 -10.58 -7.81
C LYS A 95 -6.68 -11.77 -7.81
N ASP A 96 -7.58 -11.91 -8.78
CA ASP A 96 -8.45 -13.09 -8.94
C ASP A 96 -7.64 -14.40 -9.04
N ARG A 97 -6.40 -14.32 -9.53
CA ARG A 97 -5.49 -15.48 -9.65
C ARG A 97 -5.10 -16.08 -8.30
N VAL A 98 -5.14 -15.28 -7.23
CA VAL A 98 -4.69 -15.65 -5.88
C VAL A 98 -5.80 -15.53 -4.84
N CYS A 99 -6.91 -14.85 -5.17
CA CYS A 99 -8.02 -14.57 -4.28
C CYS A 99 -9.32 -14.84 -5.01
N ARG A 100 -10.17 -15.69 -4.44
CA ARG A 100 -11.49 -15.96 -5.03
C ARG A 100 -12.37 -14.72 -4.87
N PRO A 101 -12.84 -14.09 -5.97
CA PRO A 101 -13.77 -12.98 -5.87
C PRO A 101 -15.15 -13.47 -5.41
N HIS A 102 -15.92 -12.58 -4.79
CA HIS A 102 -17.35 -12.81 -4.58
C HIS A 102 -18.13 -12.73 -5.90
N GLU A 103 -19.38 -13.18 -5.86
CA GLU A 103 -20.32 -12.96 -6.96
C GLU A 103 -20.46 -11.45 -7.24
N PRO A 104 -20.50 -11.02 -8.51
CA PRO A 104 -20.66 -9.62 -8.92
C PRO A 104 -21.70 -8.82 -8.11
N GLN A 105 -22.88 -9.42 -7.92
CA GLN A 105 -23.99 -8.81 -7.18
C GLN A 105 -23.63 -8.54 -5.73
N LYS A 106 -22.87 -9.44 -5.10
CA LYS A 106 -22.42 -9.30 -3.72
C LYS A 106 -21.40 -8.18 -3.59
N ILE A 107 -20.47 -8.09 -4.53
CA ILE A 107 -19.46 -7.02 -4.59
C ILE A 107 -20.15 -5.65 -4.66
N VAL A 108 -21.10 -5.52 -5.59
CA VAL A 108 -21.88 -4.28 -5.77
C VAL A 108 -22.71 -3.95 -4.53
N GLU A 109 -23.36 -4.95 -3.91
CA GLU A 109 -24.13 -4.78 -2.68
C GLU A 109 -23.24 -4.23 -1.54
N VAL A 110 -22.08 -4.86 -1.33
CA VAL A 110 -21.11 -4.43 -0.30
C VAL A 110 -20.65 -3.01 -0.57
N ALA A 111 -20.22 -2.70 -1.80
CA ALA A 111 -19.75 -1.37 -2.17
C ALA A 111 -20.83 -0.30 -1.91
N LYS A 112 -22.08 -0.54 -2.36
CA LYS A 112 -23.20 0.39 -2.16
C LYS A 112 -23.54 0.60 -0.69
N LYS A 113 -23.50 -0.45 0.15
CA LYS A 113 -23.75 -0.36 1.60
C LYS A 113 -22.72 0.50 2.35
N LYS A 114 -21.55 0.73 1.74
CA LYS A 114 -20.49 1.55 2.32
C LYS A 114 -20.57 3.02 1.92
N VAL A 115 -21.39 3.40 0.94
CA VAL A 115 -21.56 4.80 0.51
C VAL A 115 -22.02 5.68 1.67
N GLY A 116 -21.41 6.84 1.83
CA GLY A 116 -21.75 7.82 2.87
C GLY A 116 -21.31 7.44 4.29
N LYS A 117 -20.78 6.24 4.53
CA LYS A 117 -20.21 5.89 5.84
C LYS A 117 -18.87 6.59 6.03
N ILE A 118 -18.75 7.31 7.15
CA ILE A 118 -17.57 8.09 7.56
C ILE A 118 -16.69 7.31 8.54
N GLU A 119 -17.23 6.24 9.14
CA GLU A 119 -16.51 5.38 10.08
C GLU A 119 -15.57 4.44 9.34
N TYR A 120 -14.38 4.95 9.03
CA TYR A 120 -13.26 4.13 8.62
C TYR A 120 -12.06 4.50 9.48
N ASP A 121 -12.05 4.02 10.71
CA ASP A 121 -10.91 4.13 11.62
C ASP A 121 -9.67 3.49 10.98
N ALA A 122 -8.66 4.34 10.74
CA ALA A 122 -7.21 4.13 10.73
C ALA A 122 -6.56 2.88 10.07
N LEU A 123 -7.31 1.90 9.54
CA LEU A 123 -6.81 0.62 9.06
C LEU A 123 -6.83 0.48 7.53
N TRP A 124 -7.40 1.45 6.80
CA TRP A 124 -7.65 1.34 5.36
C TRP A 124 -7.02 2.50 4.59
N GLN A 125 -5.69 2.57 4.64
CA GLN A 125 -4.87 3.68 4.12
C GLN A 125 -4.82 3.80 2.57
N ASN A 126 -5.64 3.09 1.79
CA ASN A 126 -5.61 3.14 0.32
C ASN A 126 -6.98 2.82 -0.31
N CYS A 127 -7.37 3.56 -1.36
CA CYS A 127 -8.50 3.26 -2.24
C CYS A 127 -8.46 1.84 -2.84
N GLU A 128 -7.26 1.30 -3.11
CA GLU A 128 -7.07 -0.08 -3.56
C GLU A 128 -7.58 -1.09 -2.53
N HIS A 129 -7.36 -0.79 -1.25
CA HIS A 129 -7.74 -1.66 -0.16
C HIS A 129 -9.26 -1.72 0.00
N PHE A 130 -9.93 -0.57 -0.18
CA PHE A 130 -11.39 -0.50 -0.26
C PHE A 130 -11.94 -1.33 -1.44
N ALA A 131 -11.37 -1.17 -2.63
CA ALA A 131 -11.77 -1.92 -3.82
C ALA A 131 -11.57 -3.44 -3.63
N ALA A 132 -10.42 -3.84 -3.09
CA ALA A 132 -10.10 -5.23 -2.76
C ALA A 132 -11.04 -5.79 -1.67
N PHE A 133 -11.35 -5.02 -0.63
CA PHE A 133 -12.32 -5.42 0.40
C PHE A 133 -13.69 -5.74 -0.21
N CYS A 134 -14.19 -4.89 -1.11
CA CYS A 134 -15.48 -5.12 -1.75
C CYS A 134 -15.48 -6.40 -2.60
N ARG A 135 -14.35 -6.71 -3.26
CA ARG A 135 -14.24 -7.86 -4.18
C ARG A 135 -13.92 -9.18 -3.49
N TYR A 136 -13.12 -9.18 -2.41
CA TYR A 136 -12.53 -10.38 -1.80
C TYR A 136 -12.79 -10.56 -0.29
N ASP A 137 -13.50 -9.64 0.36
CA ASP A 137 -13.75 -9.57 1.81
C ASP A 137 -12.54 -9.30 2.73
N GLU A 138 -12.84 -9.02 4.00
CA GLU A 138 -11.92 -8.61 5.08
C GLU A 138 -10.79 -9.63 5.38
N ALA A 139 -11.02 -10.92 5.09
CA ALA A 139 -10.05 -11.97 5.33
C ALA A 139 -8.74 -11.73 4.55
N TRP A 140 -8.81 -11.04 3.41
CA TRP A 140 -7.63 -10.63 2.67
C TRP A 140 -6.87 -9.51 3.37
N SER A 141 -7.55 -8.48 3.87
CA SER A 141 -6.88 -7.36 4.56
C SER A 141 -6.11 -7.83 5.78
N LYS A 142 -6.74 -8.70 6.58
CA LYS A 142 -6.09 -9.34 7.72
C LYS A 142 -4.88 -10.15 7.27
N LYS A 143 -5.01 -10.99 6.23
CA LYS A 143 -3.88 -11.80 5.71
C LYS A 143 -2.76 -10.95 5.10
N ALA A 144 -3.07 -9.87 4.39
CA ALA A 144 -2.09 -8.98 3.78
C ALA A 144 -1.32 -8.19 4.84
N ASN A 145 -2.01 -7.65 5.86
CA ASN A 145 -1.36 -7.00 7.00
C ASN A 145 -0.55 -8.00 7.83
N THR A 146 -1.03 -9.22 8.03
CA THR A 146 -0.25 -10.28 8.68
C THR A 146 0.99 -10.65 7.85
N PHE A 147 0.87 -10.80 6.53
CA PHE A 147 1.99 -11.11 5.66
C PHE A 147 3.03 -9.99 5.62
N LEU A 148 2.59 -8.74 5.52
CA LEU A 148 3.46 -7.57 5.56
C LEU A 148 4.14 -7.44 6.93
N GLY A 149 3.40 -7.68 8.02
CA GLY A 149 3.94 -7.74 9.37
C GLY A 149 5.00 -8.84 9.53
N MET A 150 4.75 -10.04 9.00
CA MET A 150 5.72 -11.14 9.00
C MET A 150 6.96 -10.80 8.17
N LEU A 151 6.81 -10.14 7.03
CA LEU A 151 7.93 -9.70 6.18
C LEU A 151 8.80 -8.66 6.90
N LEU A 152 8.18 -7.69 7.58
CA LEU A 152 8.89 -6.69 8.38
C LEU A 152 9.64 -7.33 9.55
N ILE A 153 9.02 -8.29 10.25
CA ILE A 153 9.67 -9.06 11.31
C ILE A 153 10.86 -9.84 10.74
N PHE A 154 10.72 -10.47 9.58
CA PHE A 154 11.82 -11.18 8.90
C PHE A 154 12.97 -10.25 8.55
N ILE A 155 12.69 -9.07 7.98
CA ILE A 155 13.69 -8.06 7.66
C ILE A 155 14.42 -7.62 8.95
N LEU A 156 13.69 -7.33 10.03
CA LEU A 156 14.29 -6.96 11.32
C LEU A 156 15.19 -8.07 11.89
N ILE A 157 14.76 -9.33 11.81
CA ILE A 157 15.58 -10.49 12.23
C ILE A 157 16.86 -10.57 11.39
N THR A 158 16.77 -10.42 10.06
CA THR A 158 17.96 -10.47 9.19
C THR A 158 18.94 -9.34 9.49
N ILE A 159 18.45 -8.12 9.70
CA ILE A 159 19.27 -6.96 10.09
C ILE A 159 19.93 -7.22 11.45
N ALA A 160 19.17 -7.67 12.45
CA ALA A 160 19.71 -7.99 13.78
C ALA A 160 20.77 -9.09 13.73
N ALA A 161 20.56 -10.14 12.92
CA ALA A 161 21.53 -11.21 12.71
C ALA A 161 22.82 -10.70 12.03
N MET A 162 22.70 -9.81 11.04
CA MET A 162 23.86 -9.15 10.43
C MET A 162 24.65 -8.31 11.44
N PHE A 163 23.97 -7.53 12.28
CA PHE A 163 24.60 -6.75 13.36
C PHE A 163 25.27 -7.65 14.40
N TYR A 164 24.61 -8.73 14.82
CA TYR A 164 25.17 -9.70 15.76
C TYR A 164 26.43 -10.38 15.21
N ASN A 165 26.38 -10.85 13.96
CA ASN A 165 27.53 -11.45 13.30
C ASN A 165 28.69 -10.45 13.12
N THR A 166 28.38 -9.19 12.79
CA THR A 166 29.38 -8.13 12.69
C THR A 166 30.02 -7.83 14.04
N LYS A 167 29.21 -7.71 15.12
CA LYS A 167 29.70 -7.52 16.49
C LYS A 167 30.59 -8.69 16.93
N ASN A 168 30.18 -9.94 16.68
CA ASN A 168 30.96 -11.12 17.01
C ASN A 168 32.27 -11.19 16.22
N LYS A 169 32.27 -10.82 14.93
CA LYS A 169 33.51 -10.72 14.15
C LYS A 169 34.44 -9.66 14.74
N ILE A 170 33.94 -8.48 15.09
CA ILE A 170 34.75 -7.42 15.70
C ILE A 170 35.34 -7.91 17.03
N VAL A 171 34.53 -8.50 17.92
CA VAL A 171 35.01 -9.06 19.21
C VAL A 171 36.10 -10.11 18.96
N PHE A 172 35.87 -11.06 18.06
CA PHE A 172 36.84 -12.09 17.69
C PHE A 172 38.17 -11.50 17.18
N TYR A 173 38.12 -10.51 16.29
CA TYR A 173 39.32 -9.83 15.81
C TYR A 173 40.00 -9.02 16.91
N THR A 174 39.24 -8.36 17.80
CA THR A 174 39.82 -7.62 18.93
C THR A 174 40.52 -8.56 19.91
N GLU A 175 39.92 -9.70 20.26
CA GLU A 175 40.56 -10.70 21.12
C GLU A 175 41.82 -11.29 20.47
N LYS A 176 41.76 -11.61 19.17
CA LYS A 176 42.92 -12.12 18.43
C LYS A 176 44.05 -11.08 18.32
N MET A 177 43.71 -9.80 18.12
CA MET A 177 44.68 -8.70 18.11
C MET A 177 45.28 -8.47 19.50
N MET A 178 44.47 -8.44 20.57
CA MET A 178 44.94 -8.28 21.94
C MET A 178 45.85 -9.44 22.37
N ALA A 179 45.51 -10.68 21.98
CA ALA A 179 46.36 -11.85 22.20
C ALA A 179 47.71 -11.75 21.47
N PHE A 180 47.71 -11.27 20.21
CA PHE A 180 48.96 -11.04 19.46
C PHE A 180 49.85 -9.98 20.11
N PHE A 181 49.28 -8.84 20.51
CA PHE A 181 50.02 -7.77 21.19
C PHE A 181 50.59 -8.22 22.53
N ASN A 182 49.80 -8.91 23.36
CA ASN A 182 50.27 -9.43 24.65
C ASN A 182 51.43 -10.43 24.48
N ASN A 183 51.33 -11.33 23.51
CA ASN A 183 52.39 -12.32 23.25
C ASN A 183 53.66 -11.66 22.68
N SER A 184 53.52 -10.61 21.86
CA SER A 184 54.66 -9.81 21.36
C SER A 184 55.33 -8.96 22.44
N LEU A 185 54.58 -8.47 23.43
CA LEU A 185 55.12 -7.70 24.56
C LEU A 185 55.81 -8.60 25.58
N GLY A 186 55.31 -9.82 25.80
CA GLY A 186 55.95 -10.84 26.63
C GLY A 186 57.33 -11.23 26.11
N LYS A 187 57.45 -11.55 24.82
CA LYS A 187 58.74 -11.88 24.18
C LYS A 187 59.78 -10.76 24.22
N LYS A 188 59.35 -9.49 24.25
CA LYS A 188 60.27 -8.34 24.37
C LYS A 188 60.80 -8.13 25.80
N LYS A 189 60.10 -8.61 26.84
CA LYS A 189 60.57 -8.54 28.22
C LYS A 189 61.60 -9.62 28.52
N GLU A 190 61.39 -10.85 28.05
CA GLU A 190 62.36 -11.96 28.22
C GLU A 190 63.71 -11.66 27.54
N ASN A 191 63.73 -11.06 26.34
CA ASN A 191 64.97 -10.68 25.65
C ASN A 191 65.72 -9.48 26.28
N LYS A 192 65.19 -8.85 27.33
CA LYS A 192 65.85 -7.74 28.05
C LYS A 192 66.44 -8.16 29.40
N GLU A 193 66.12 -9.37 29.87
CA GLU A 193 66.58 -9.92 31.16
C GLU A 193 67.62 -11.05 31.00
N SER A 194 68.03 -11.37 29.76
CA SER A 194 69.18 -12.24 29.41
C SER A 194 70.41 -11.43 29.01
#